data_AF-A0A524DQR9-F1
#
_entry.id   AF-A0A524DQR9-F1
#
_cell.length_a   1.000
_cell.length_b   1.000
_cell.length_c   1.000
_cell.angle_alpha   90.00
_cell.angle_beta   90.00
_cell.angle_gamma   90.00
#
_symmetry.space_group_name_H-M   'P 1'
#
loop_
_entity.id
_entity.type
_entity.pdbx_description
1 polymer ?
#
loop_
_entity_poly.entity_id
_entity_poly.type
_entity_poly.pdbx_seq_one_letter_code
_entity_poly.pdbx_strand_id
1 'polypeptide(L)' 'MKFKIFTGKDFSKIEERINNWLEENPNIKIIHVGQSTQFLTEKYPSHTIISVFYEKESQKSIETDDYI' A
#
# COMPACT_ATOMS: atom_id res chain seq x y z
N MET A 1 4.37 -3.21 12.51
CA MET A 1 4.57 -2.77 11.12
C MET A 1 4.19 -3.88 10.15
N LYS A 2 3.41 -3.57 9.10
CA LYS A 2 3.02 -4.48 8.01
C LYS A 2 3.57 -3.94 6.68
N PHE A 3 3.64 -4.78 5.66
CA PHE A 3 4.03 -4.35 4.32
C PHE A 3 3.18 -5.02 3.22
N LYS A 4 3.01 -4.32 2.10
CA LYS A 4 2.33 -4.80 0.89
C LYS A 4 3.22 -4.52 -0.32
N ILE A 5 3.34 -5.49 -1.22
CA ILE A 5 4.12 -5.35 -2.44
C ILE A 5 3.18 -5.35 -3.65
N PHE A 6 3.37 -4.38 -4.54
CA PHE A 6 2.72 -4.30 -5.84
C PHE A 6 3.78 -4.42 -6.90
N THR A 7 3.55 -5.28 -7.89
CA THR A 7 4.48 -5.44 -9.01
C THR A 7 3.74 -5.52 -10.34
N GLY A 8 4.37 -5.01 -11.39
CA GLY A 8 3.81 -5.01 -12.73
C GLY A 8 4.71 -4.34 -13.76
N LYS A 9 4.41 -4.59 -15.04
CA LYS A 9 5.07 -3.94 -16.18
C LYS A 9 4.40 -2.62 -16.58
N ASP A 10 3.11 -2.50 -16.25
CA ASP A 10 2.26 -1.38 -16.62
C ASP A 10 1.96 -0.57 -15.35
N PHE A 11 2.37 0.69 -15.35
CA PHE A 11 2.22 1.58 -14.21
C PHE A 11 0.75 1.84 -13.87
N SER A 12 -0.11 2.01 -14.88
CA SER A 12 -1.54 2.31 -14.67
C SER A 12 -2.25 1.16 -13.95
N LYS A 13 -1.89 -0.09 -14.27
CA LYS A 13 -2.43 -1.27 -13.58
C LYS A 13 -1.92 -1.41 -12.15
N ILE A 14 -0.72 -0.92 -11.86
CA ILE A 14 -0.18 -0.91 -10.50
C ILE A 14 -0.94 0.12 -9.65
N GLU A 15 -1.14 1.31 -10.19
CA GLU A 15 -1.89 2.39 -9.53
C GLU A 15 -3.32 1.96 -9.19
N GLU A 16 -4.04 1.37 -10.15
CA GLU A 16 -5.39 0.84 -9.93
C GLU A 16 -5.42 -0.17 -8.78
N ARG A 17 -4.46 -1.10 -8.73
CA ARG A 17 -4.38 -2.11 -7.67
C ARG A 17 -4.03 -1.51 -6.32
N ILE A 18 -3.23 -0.45 -6.28
CA ILE A 18 -2.93 0.28 -5.05
C ILE A 18 -4.20 0.97 -4.54
N ASN A 19 -4.93 1.66 -5.42
CA ASN A 19 -6.17 2.36 -5.07
C ASN A 19 -7.23 1.40 -4.54
N ASN A 20 -7.50 0.31 -5.25
CA ASN A 20 -8.45 -0.72 -4.79
C ASN A 20 -8.04 -1.29 -3.43
N TRP A 21 -6.74 -1.52 -3.20
CA TRP A 21 -6.25 -2.00 -1.92
C TRP A 21 -6.42 -0.97 -0.79
N LEU A 22 -6.24 0.33 -1.07
CA LEU A 22 -6.46 1.40 -0.11
C LEU A 22 -7.95 1.53 0.25
N GLU A 23 -8.85 1.40 -0.73
CA GLU A 23 -10.30 1.38 -0.50
C GLU A 23 -10.73 0.19 0.38
N GLU A 24 -10.14 -0.99 0.18
CA GLU A 24 -10.37 -2.17 1.02
C GLU A 24 -9.77 -2.05 2.43
N ASN A 25 -8.83 -1.11 2.64
CA ASN A 25 -8.08 -0.95 3.89
C ASN A 25 -8.12 0.51 4.38
N PRO A 26 -9.30 1.06 4.71
CA PRO A 26 -9.44 2.48 5.04
C PRO A 26 -8.73 2.89 6.35
N ASN A 27 -8.51 1.93 7.25
CA ASN A 27 -7.91 2.17 8.57
C ASN A 27 -6.41 1.82 8.57
N ILE A 28 -5.65 2.33 7.60
CA ILE A 28 -4.21 2.16 7.57
C ILE A 28 -3.49 3.50 7.53
N LYS A 29 -2.42 3.59 8.32
CA LYS A 29 -1.46 4.67 8.26
C LYS A 29 -0.26 4.22 7.44
N ILE A 30 -0.02 4.87 6.30
CA ILE A 30 1.17 4.62 5.48
C ILE A 30 2.39 5.23 6.20
N ILE A 31 3.42 4.41 6.40
CA ILE A 31 4.68 4.81 7.04
C ILE A 31 5.72 5.16 5.99
N HIS A 32 5.85 4.31 4.98
CA HIS A 32 6.87 4.45 3.95
C HIS A 32 6.42 3.80 2.64
N VAL A 33 6.77 4.43 1.51
CA VAL A 33 6.59 3.88 0.17
C VAL A 33 7.95 3.85 -0.52
N GLY A 34 8.35 2.65 -0.94
CA GLY A 34 9.55 2.43 -1.74
C GLY A 34 9.16 2.02 -3.15
N GLN A 35 9.92 2.51 -4.14
CA GLN A 35 9.79 2.11 -5.53
C GLN A 35 11.15 1.64 -6.05
N SER A 36 11.15 0.53 -6.77
CA SER A 36 12.31 0.04 -7.50
C SER A 36 11.88 -0.48 -8.87
N THR A 37 12.77 -0.33 -9.85
CA THR A 37 12.57 -0.89 -11.19
C THR A 37 13.61 -1.97 -11.40
N GLN A 38 13.15 -3.20 -11.62
CA GLN A 38 14.03 -4.31 -11.93
C GLN A 38 14.17 -4.44 -13.45
N PHE A 39 15.39 -4.18 -13.94
CA PHE A 39 15.75 -4.39 -15.34
C PHE A 39 16.23 -5.84 -15.51
N LEU A 40 15.34 -6.72 -15.96
CA LEU A 40 15.65 -8.12 -16.23
C LEU A 40 16.20 -8.29 -17.66
N THR A 41 17.36 -7.71 -17.97
CA THR A 41 18.04 -7.80 -19.29
C THR A 41 17.23 -7.21 -20.48
N GLU A 42 17.87 -6.99 -21.64
CA GLU A 42 17.21 -6.48 -22.85
C GLU A 42 16.02 -7.34 -23.33
N LYS A 43 15.95 -8.60 -22.89
CA LYS A 43 14.94 -9.57 -23.32
C LYS A 43 13.67 -9.57 -22.47
N TYR A 44 13.67 -8.95 -21.28
CA TYR A 44 12.47 -8.85 -20.44
C TYR A 44 12.16 -7.40 -20.09
N PRO A 45 10.93 -6.93 -20.34
CA PRO A 45 10.55 -5.55 -20.05
C PRO A 45 10.70 -5.27 -18.55
N SER A 46 11.14 -4.05 -18.25
CA SER A 46 11.32 -3.54 -16.89
C SER A 46 10.08 -3.82 -16.03
N HIS A 47 10.30 -4.35 -14.83
CA HIS A 47 9.24 -4.63 -13.88
C HIS A 47 9.33 -3.62 -12.74
N THR A 48 8.24 -2.90 -12.47
CA THR A 48 8.17 -1.96 -11.36
C THR A 48 7.71 -2.71 -10.11
N ILE A 49 8.37 -2.45 -8.99
CA ILE A 49 8.08 -2.98 -7.67
C ILE A 49 7.82 -1.78 -6.76
N ILE A 50 6.63 -1.73 -6.16
CA ILE A 50 6.24 -0.76 -5.15
C ILE A 50 6.02 -1.49 -3.84
N SER A 51 6.72 -1.08 -2.79
CA SER A 51 6.58 -1.59 -1.43
C SER A 51 5.95 -0.53 -0.54
N VAL A 52 4.80 -0.84 0.06
CA VAL A 52 4.09 0.04 1.00
C VAL A 52 4.21 -0.54 2.40
N PHE A 53 4.85 0.18 3.31
CA PHE A 53 4.93 -0.13 4.74
C PHE A 53 3.85 0.65 5.47
N TYR A 54 3.07 -0.02 6.32
CA TYR A 54 1.90 0.56 6.94
C TYR A 54 1.61 -0.02 8.34
N GLU A 55 0.82 0.71 9.11
CA GLU A 55 0.22 0.30 10.37
C GLU A 55 -1.30 0.28 10.24
N LYS A 56 -1.97 -0.63 10.96
CA LYS A 56 -3.42 -0.55 11.09
C LYS A 56 -3.73 0.40 12.23
N GLU A 57 -4.55 1.41 11.96
CA GLU A 57 -5.10 2.23 13.03
C GLU A 57 -6.09 1.36 13.80
N SER A 58 -5.82 1.18 15.09
CA SER A 58 -6.81 0.58 15.97
C SER A 58 -7.89 1.63 16.16
N GLN A 59 -9.13 1.31 15.80
CA GLN A 59 -10.26 2.14 16.22
C GLN A 59 -10.20 2.23 17.74
N LYS A 60 -9.69 3.33 18.28
CA LYS A 60 -10.00 3.68 19.67
C LYS A 60 -11.49 3.95 19.65
N SER A 61 -12.27 3.01 20.15
CA SER A 61 -13.63 3.28 20.61
C SER A 61 -13.53 4.52 21.48
N ILE A 62 -14.14 5.61 21.02
CA ILE A 62 -14.42 6.75 21.88
C ILE A 62 -15.44 6.19 22.86
N GLU A 63 -14.97 5.74 24.03
CA GLU A 63 -15.84 5.63 25.19
C GLU A 63 -16.30 7.06 25.46
N THR A 64 -17.49 7.39 24.95
CA THR A 64 -18.26 8.51 25.48
C THR A 64 -18.57 8.13 26.91
N ASP A 65 -17.73 8.60 27.84
CA ASP A 65 -18.11 8.71 29.23
C ASP A 65 -19.35 9.59 29.26
N ASP A 66 -20.51 8.95 29.48
CA ASP A 66 -21.76 9.59 29.82
C ASP A 66 -21.54 10.44 31.08
N TYR A 67 -21.24 11.73 30.87
CA TYR A 67 -21.36 12.73 31.93
C TYR A 67 -22.81 13.22 31.96
N ILE A 68 -23.55 12.57 32.86
CA ILE A 68 -24.76 12.97 33.62
C ILE A 68 -25.38 14.32 33.26
#